data_AF-A0AAE3CIS1-F1
#
_entry.id   AF-A0AAE3CIS1-F1
#
_cell.length_a   1.000
_cell.length_b   1.000
_cell.length_c   1.000
_cell.angle_alpha   90.00
_cell.angle_beta   90.00
_cell.angle_gamma   90.00
#
_symmetry.space_group_name_H-M   'P 1'
#
loop_
_entity.id
_entity.type
_entity.pdbx_description
1 polymer ?
#
loop_
_entity_poly.entity_id
_entity_poly.type
_entity_poly.pdbx_seq_one_letter_code
_entity_poly.pdbx_strand_id
1 'polypeptide(L)'
;MIRKLILGTAACVAITFSGSASAADTLLNCPAIAAKTPENYARGCNPPLTPLQDAICHYKPKSWTDSLLMLDDAVGVHYVRDLRAAGIGTPQCKDLLESHNAYEKKLQGCGSNGECVLKVMRNWAGTLSHLEDRLRPPLNETVLKRFAGGIEFQEGQHAISLLKRLEQGMDLYPLPQMALPNGNVLVWGFQSHNAQVQSLAVVNRQGAVQLLGVVDGIYLAWPSGKTQWQPEKDARIALFIRDSSVLNQNLPAIRAWAAAAVLGFNQDCPGKDQARCQTAIKLSLPIQAYSLNCKATNGKVINQRCAVPLPEVPDNVSPGLFWQ
;
A
#
# COMPACT_ATOMS: atom_id res chain seq x y z
N MET A 1 -7.51 80.38 -2.32
CA MET A 1 -8.25 79.33 -3.07
C MET A 1 -7.70 77.98 -2.64
N ILE A 2 -8.59 77.02 -2.44
CA ILE A 2 -8.43 75.76 -1.68
C ILE A 2 -7.42 74.78 -2.30
N ARG A 3 -6.62 74.09 -1.45
CA ARG A 3 -6.57 72.60 -1.38
C ARG A 3 -5.78 72.07 -0.18
N LYS A 4 -6.50 71.34 0.69
CA LYS A 4 -6.04 70.36 1.68
C LYS A 4 -5.47 69.11 1.00
N LEU A 5 -4.54 68.39 1.63
CA LEU A 5 -4.48 66.91 1.71
C LEU A 5 -3.29 66.50 2.63
N ILE A 6 -3.54 66.23 3.92
CA ILE A 6 -3.71 64.90 4.57
C ILE A 6 -2.39 64.22 4.95
N LEU A 7 -2.26 63.99 6.27
CA LEU A 7 -1.25 63.18 6.95
C LEU A 7 -1.18 61.73 6.45
N GLY A 8 0.01 61.15 6.51
CA GLY A 8 0.20 59.70 6.41
C GLY A 8 1.64 59.29 6.65
N THR A 9 2.06 59.27 7.92
CA THR A 9 3.27 58.57 8.36
C THR A 9 3.08 57.06 8.18
N ALA A 10 3.68 56.48 7.14
CA ALA A 10 3.78 55.03 6.99
C ALA A 10 5.11 54.57 7.59
N ALA A 11 5.03 53.95 8.76
CA ALA A 11 6.13 53.28 9.43
C ALA A 11 6.66 52.13 8.55
N CYS A 12 7.94 52.20 8.18
CA CYS A 12 8.68 51.06 7.65
C CYS A 12 8.90 50.06 8.79
N VAL A 13 7.99 49.08 8.93
CA VAL A 13 8.26 47.88 9.72
C VAL A 13 9.09 46.96 8.84
N ALA A 14 10.42 47.02 9.02
CA ALA A 14 11.32 45.97 8.55
C ALA A 14 11.03 44.70 9.36
N ILE A 15 10.17 43.82 8.83
CA ILE A 15 10.02 42.47 9.36
C ILE A 15 11.23 41.68 8.88
N THR A 16 12.27 41.63 9.70
CA THR A 16 13.32 40.63 9.60
C THR A 16 12.71 39.27 9.90
N PHE A 17 12.32 38.52 8.87
CA PHE A 17 12.08 37.09 8.98
C PHE A 17 13.42 36.37 9.14
N SER A 18 14.00 36.47 10.33
CA SER A 18 15.00 35.52 10.83
C SER A 18 14.24 34.30 11.36
N GLY A 19 13.67 33.55 10.43
CA GLY A 19 13.01 32.29 10.71
C GLY A 19 13.75 31.20 9.96
N SER A 20 14.78 30.63 10.59
CA SER A 20 15.34 29.35 10.22
C SER A 20 14.25 28.29 10.42
N ALA A 21 13.28 28.24 9.52
CA ALA A 21 12.44 27.08 9.36
C ALA A 21 13.36 26.01 8.78
N SER A 22 13.80 25.07 9.63
CA SER A 22 14.16 23.76 9.12
C SER A 22 12.99 23.34 8.25
N ALA A 23 13.23 23.13 6.95
CA ALA A 23 12.36 22.27 6.17
C ALA A 23 12.30 20.96 6.95
N ALA A 24 11.26 20.80 7.77
CA ALA A 24 10.87 19.50 8.25
C ALA A 24 10.49 18.78 6.97
N ASP A 25 11.42 17.98 6.43
CA ASP A 25 11.19 17.09 5.30
C ASP A 25 9.93 16.30 5.62
N THR A 26 8.80 16.79 5.11
CA THR A 26 7.53 16.13 5.33
C THR A 26 7.62 14.86 4.51
N LEU A 27 7.74 13.72 5.19
CA LEU A 27 7.91 12.43 4.55
C LEU A 27 6.83 12.26 3.47
N LEU A 28 7.25 11.98 2.23
CA LEU A 28 6.35 11.82 1.11
C LEU A 28 5.35 10.69 1.40
N ASN A 29 4.06 10.99 1.37
CA ASN A 29 2.99 10.05 1.67
C ASN A 29 2.27 9.65 0.37
N CYS A 30 2.84 8.70 -0.37
CA CYS A 30 2.26 8.27 -1.65
C CYS A 30 0.84 7.69 -1.54
N PRO A 31 0.46 6.92 -0.50
CA PRO A 31 -0.93 6.50 -0.33
C PRO A 31 -1.91 7.67 -0.22
N ALA A 32 -1.56 8.72 0.53
CA ALA A 32 -2.40 9.93 0.64
C ALA A 32 -2.47 10.73 -0.67
N ILE A 33 -1.39 10.72 -1.47
CA ILE A 33 -1.38 11.33 -2.81
C ILE A 33 -2.26 10.51 -3.76
N ALA A 34 -2.15 9.18 -3.73
CA ALA A 34 -2.96 8.27 -4.54
C ALA A 34 -4.46 8.47 -4.33
N ALA A 35 -4.90 8.65 -3.08
CA ALA A 35 -6.30 8.92 -2.74
C ALA A 35 -6.88 10.20 -3.38
N LYS A 36 -6.01 11.15 -3.77
CA LYS A 36 -6.40 12.42 -4.41
C LYS A 36 -6.04 12.48 -5.89
N THR A 37 -5.37 11.46 -6.41
CA THR A 37 -4.90 11.42 -7.80
C THR A 37 -6.03 10.86 -8.68
N PRO A 38 -6.47 11.59 -9.71
CA PRO A 38 -7.44 11.05 -10.66
C PRO A 38 -6.81 9.91 -11.47
N GLU A 39 -7.62 8.89 -11.76
CA GLU A 39 -7.18 7.70 -12.52
C GLU A 39 -7.12 7.93 -14.03
N ASN A 40 -7.55 9.09 -14.52
CA ASN A 40 -7.49 9.48 -15.93
C ASN A 40 -7.68 10.99 -16.10
N TYR A 41 -7.24 11.52 -17.25
CA TYR A 41 -7.40 12.94 -17.58
C TYR A 41 -8.72 13.25 -18.27
N ALA A 42 -9.26 12.31 -19.06
CA ALA A 42 -10.38 12.54 -19.97
C ALA A 42 -11.69 11.85 -19.56
N ARG A 43 -11.96 11.72 -18.24
CA ARG A 43 -13.18 11.05 -17.73
C ARG A 43 -14.45 11.61 -18.40
N GLY A 44 -15.12 10.76 -19.18
CA GLY A 44 -16.42 11.06 -19.79
C GLY A 44 -16.42 12.11 -20.91
N CYS A 45 -15.26 12.64 -21.32
CA CYS A 45 -15.14 13.53 -22.48
C CYS A 45 -16.18 14.67 -22.56
N ASN A 46 -16.51 15.28 -21.42
CA ASN A 46 -17.52 16.33 -21.33
C ASN A 46 -16.91 17.73 -21.56
N PRO A 47 -17.44 18.55 -22.49
CA PRO A 47 -16.99 19.91 -22.71
C PRO A 47 -17.19 20.84 -21.49
N PRO A 48 -16.39 21.92 -21.34
CA PRO A 48 -15.29 22.31 -22.22
C PRO A 48 -14.03 21.45 -21.97
N LEU A 49 -13.43 20.96 -23.06
CA LEU A 49 -12.22 20.13 -23.01
C LEU A 49 -10.96 21.00 -23.06
N THR A 50 -9.96 20.64 -22.27
CA THR A 50 -8.60 21.15 -22.46
C THR A 50 -7.99 20.57 -23.75
N PRO A 51 -6.94 21.17 -24.34
CA PRO A 51 -6.29 20.64 -25.54
C PRO A 51 -5.85 19.17 -25.41
N LEU A 52 -5.34 18.77 -24.23
CA LEU A 52 -4.95 17.39 -23.97
C LEU A 52 -6.17 16.46 -23.92
N GLN A 53 -7.25 16.86 -23.24
CA GLN A 53 -8.48 16.07 -23.18
C GLN A 53 -9.12 15.94 -24.57
N ASP A 54 -9.10 17.01 -25.37
CA ASP A 54 -9.56 16.98 -26.76
C ASP A 54 -8.76 15.97 -27.60
N ALA A 55 -7.42 15.97 -27.46
CA ALA A 55 -6.57 14.98 -28.10
C ALA A 55 -6.95 13.54 -27.71
N ILE A 56 -7.16 13.28 -26.41
CA ILE A 56 -7.49 11.94 -25.91
C ILE A 56 -8.88 11.50 -26.40
N CYS A 57 -9.89 12.38 -26.28
CA CYS A 57 -11.28 12.08 -26.58
C CYS A 57 -11.57 11.87 -28.07
N HIS A 58 -10.86 12.59 -28.95
CA HIS A 58 -11.15 12.61 -30.39
C HIS A 58 -10.08 11.92 -31.24
N TYR A 59 -9.07 11.28 -30.63
CA TYR A 59 -8.06 10.56 -31.36
C TYR A 59 -8.64 9.36 -32.11
N LYS A 60 -8.31 9.26 -33.41
CA LYS A 60 -8.69 8.14 -34.26
C LYS A 60 -7.54 7.13 -34.33
N PRO A 61 -7.61 6.01 -33.59
CA PRO A 61 -6.50 5.09 -33.50
C PRO A 61 -6.32 4.29 -34.80
N LYS A 62 -5.05 3.98 -35.14
CA LYS A 62 -4.70 3.13 -36.29
C LYS A 62 -4.86 1.63 -35.99
N SER A 63 -4.79 1.26 -34.71
CA SER A 63 -4.99 -0.09 -34.15
C SER A 63 -5.77 0.03 -32.86
N TRP A 64 -6.55 -0.98 -32.47
CA TRP A 64 -7.33 -0.95 -31.22
C TRP A 64 -6.44 -0.72 -29.96
N THR A 65 -5.18 -1.15 -30.01
CA THR A 65 -4.14 -0.92 -28.99
C THR A 65 -3.69 0.53 -28.85
N ASP A 66 -4.14 1.41 -29.75
CA ASP A 66 -3.72 2.81 -29.84
C ASP A 66 -4.84 3.74 -29.33
N SER A 67 -5.90 3.18 -28.76
CA SER A 67 -6.99 3.95 -28.15
C SER A 67 -6.45 4.77 -26.97
N LEU A 68 -6.41 6.10 -27.14
CA LEU A 68 -5.96 7.01 -26.10
C LEU A 68 -6.86 6.98 -24.86
N LEU A 69 -8.16 6.78 -25.01
CA LEU A 69 -9.08 6.66 -23.87
C LEU A 69 -8.77 5.43 -23.02
N MET A 70 -8.50 4.29 -23.65
CA MET A 70 -8.13 3.07 -22.91
C MET A 70 -6.75 3.22 -22.27
N LEU A 71 -5.82 3.86 -22.98
CA LEU A 71 -4.47 4.04 -22.48
C LEU A 71 -4.42 5.05 -21.32
N ASP A 72 -5.20 6.13 -21.39
CA ASP A 72 -5.34 7.15 -20.32
C ASP A 72 -5.81 6.49 -19.01
N ASP A 73 -6.86 5.67 -19.09
CA ASP A 73 -7.38 4.93 -17.95
C ASP A 73 -6.36 3.91 -17.41
N ALA A 74 -5.75 3.12 -18.30
CA ALA A 74 -4.77 2.11 -17.90
C ALA A 74 -3.58 2.75 -17.17
N VAL A 75 -2.93 3.77 -17.74
CA VAL A 75 -1.74 4.36 -17.13
C VAL A 75 -2.04 5.07 -15.81
N GLY A 76 -3.21 5.69 -15.67
CA GLY A 76 -3.60 6.33 -14.42
C GLY A 76 -3.96 5.32 -13.33
N VAL A 77 -4.72 4.26 -13.65
CA VAL A 77 -5.00 3.16 -12.70
C VAL A 77 -3.70 2.49 -12.22
N HIS A 78 -2.78 2.17 -13.14
CA HIS A 78 -1.48 1.58 -12.78
C HIS A 78 -0.65 2.50 -11.90
N TYR A 79 -0.58 3.79 -12.22
CA TYR A 79 0.14 4.78 -11.43
C TYR A 79 -0.42 4.93 -10.01
N VAL A 80 -1.75 5.04 -9.87
CA VAL A 80 -2.42 5.16 -8.56
C VAL A 80 -2.18 3.91 -7.71
N ARG A 81 -2.26 2.72 -8.31
CA ARG A 81 -1.92 1.45 -7.64
C ARG A 81 -0.47 1.44 -7.15
N ASP A 82 0.47 1.85 -7.99
CA ASP A 82 1.90 1.87 -7.65
C ASP A 82 2.21 2.92 -6.56
N LEU A 83 1.50 4.06 -6.54
CA LEU A 83 1.59 5.04 -5.45
C LEU A 83 1.11 4.45 -4.12
N ARG A 84 0.00 3.71 -4.10
CA ARG A 84 -0.46 3.01 -2.89
C ARG A 84 0.59 2.01 -2.40
N ALA A 85 1.16 1.23 -3.32
CA ALA A 85 2.21 0.27 -3.01
C ALA A 85 3.53 0.90 -2.52
N ALA A 86 3.84 2.13 -2.93
CA ALA A 86 5.09 2.79 -2.59
C ALA A 86 5.21 3.21 -1.12
N GLY A 87 4.10 3.34 -0.37
CA GLY A 87 4.13 3.63 1.06
C GLY A 87 4.61 5.05 1.43
N ILE A 88 4.93 5.27 2.71
CA ILE A 88 5.36 6.58 3.25
C ILE A 88 6.87 6.65 3.42
N GLY A 89 7.47 7.77 2.98
CA GLY A 89 8.86 8.10 3.26
C GLY A 89 9.84 7.13 2.61
N THR A 90 9.41 6.43 1.56
CA THR A 90 10.22 5.43 0.87
C THR A 90 10.92 6.06 -0.33
N PRO A 91 12.12 5.57 -0.71
CA PRO A 91 12.76 5.93 -1.98
C PRO A 91 11.85 5.65 -3.19
N GLN A 92 11.08 4.55 -3.12
CA GLN A 92 10.11 4.16 -4.14
C GLN A 92 9.06 5.26 -4.39
N CYS A 93 8.53 5.85 -3.32
CA CYS A 93 7.56 6.92 -3.40
C CYS A 93 8.16 8.16 -4.07
N LYS A 94 9.39 8.54 -3.71
CA LYS A 94 10.10 9.65 -4.32
C LYS A 94 10.33 9.44 -5.82
N ASP A 95 10.92 8.31 -6.20
CA ASP A 95 11.26 8.00 -7.59
C ASP A 95 10.01 7.96 -8.49
N LEU A 96 8.90 7.44 -7.97
CA LEU A 96 7.63 7.35 -8.68
C LEU A 96 7.02 8.73 -8.94
N LEU A 97 7.01 9.61 -7.93
CA LEU A 97 6.51 10.98 -8.06
C LEU A 97 7.36 11.82 -9.02
N GLU A 98 8.69 11.72 -8.94
CA GLU A 98 9.60 12.43 -9.85
C GLU A 98 9.43 11.97 -11.30
N SER A 99 9.30 10.66 -11.52
CA SER A 99 9.07 10.08 -12.85
C SER A 99 7.73 10.50 -13.43
N HIS A 100 6.68 10.54 -12.60
CA HIS A 100 5.35 10.96 -13.03
C HIS A 100 5.31 12.45 -13.39
N ASN A 101 5.91 13.32 -12.58
CA ASN A 101 6.00 14.75 -12.90
C ASN A 101 6.70 15.00 -14.26
N ALA A 102 7.77 14.26 -14.55
CA ALA A 102 8.43 14.32 -15.85
C ALA A 102 7.54 13.82 -17.00
N TYR A 103 6.68 12.83 -16.75
CA TYR A 103 5.65 12.37 -17.69
C TYR A 103 4.59 13.45 -17.92
N GLU A 104 4.00 14.02 -16.86
CA GLU A 104 2.95 15.05 -16.98
C GLU A 104 3.43 16.27 -17.76
N LYS A 105 4.67 16.72 -17.52
CA LYS A 105 5.27 17.83 -18.27
C LYS A 105 5.38 17.53 -19.76
N LYS A 106 5.77 16.31 -20.14
CA LYS A 106 5.84 15.88 -21.55
C LYS A 106 4.45 15.77 -22.16
N LEU A 107 3.49 15.25 -21.40
CA LEU A 107 2.11 15.06 -21.85
C LEU A 107 1.44 16.40 -22.15
N GLN A 108 1.55 17.37 -21.23
CA GLN A 108 1.03 18.73 -21.42
C GLN A 108 1.67 19.43 -22.63
N GLY A 109 2.97 19.20 -22.87
CA GLY A 109 3.69 19.73 -24.03
C GLY A 109 3.18 19.25 -25.38
N CYS A 110 2.40 18.16 -25.44
CA CYS A 110 1.80 17.69 -26.69
C CYS A 110 0.58 18.52 -27.15
N GLY A 111 -0.07 19.26 -26.25
CA GLY A 111 -1.30 20.00 -26.58
C GLY A 111 -2.38 19.08 -27.19
N SER A 112 -2.92 19.46 -28.34
CA SER A 112 -3.93 18.69 -29.08
C SER A 112 -3.37 17.60 -30.01
N ASN A 113 -2.06 17.36 -30.02
CA ASN A 113 -1.43 16.38 -30.92
C ASN A 113 -1.56 14.94 -30.40
N GLY A 114 -2.57 14.22 -30.89
CA GLY A 114 -2.86 12.85 -30.47
C GLY A 114 -1.73 11.83 -30.70
N GLU A 115 -0.95 11.93 -31.79
CA GLU A 115 0.20 11.03 -32.01
C GLU A 115 1.33 11.29 -31.00
N CYS A 116 1.54 12.55 -30.60
CA CYS A 116 2.46 12.91 -29.53
C CYS A 116 1.98 12.34 -28.19
N VAL A 117 0.70 12.54 -27.85
CA VAL A 117 0.08 12.02 -26.61
C VAL A 117 0.22 10.51 -26.54
N LEU A 118 -0.09 9.79 -27.63
CA LEU A 118 0.01 8.34 -27.71
C LEU A 118 1.44 7.86 -27.46
N LYS A 119 2.43 8.51 -28.06
CA LYS A 119 3.85 8.18 -27.85
C LYS A 119 4.25 8.39 -26.39
N VAL A 120 3.85 9.50 -25.77
CA VAL A 120 4.19 9.81 -24.38
C VAL A 120 3.53 8.82 -23.42
N MET A 121 2.25 8.53 -23.57
CA MET A 121 1.53 7.56 -22.73
C MET A 121 2.08 6.13 -22.89
N ARG A 122 2.47 5.71 -24.10
CA ARG A 122 3.12 4.40 -24.32
C ARG A 122 4.45 4.28 -23.60
N ASN A 123 5.29 5.31 -23.68
CA ASN A 123 6.56 5.34 -22.97
C ASN A 123 6.34 5.30 -21.45
N TRP A 124 5.29 5.97 -20.97
CA TRP A 124 4.92 5.94 -19.56
C TRP A 124 4.42 4.57 -19.12
N ALA A 125 3.56 3.91 -19.91
CA ALA A 125 3.12 2.54 -19.66
C ALA A 125 4.32 1.57 -19.54
N GLY A 126 5.31 1.67 -20.43
CA GLY A 126 6.55 0.90 -20.32
C GLY A 126 7.37 1.23 -19.08
N THR A 127 7.42 2.51 -18.70
CA THR A 127 8.09 2.95 -17.45
C THR A 127 7.41 2.37 -16.22
N LEU A 128 6.08 2.41 -16.15
CA LEU A 128 5.29 1.82 -15.06
C LEU A 128 5.50 0.31 -14.99
N SER A 129 5.49 -0.40 -16.12
CA SER A 129 5.79 -1.85 -16.14
C SER A 129 7.17 -2.16 -15.55
N HIS A 130 8.21 -1.41 -15.93
CA HIS A 130 9.55 -1.57 -15.36
C HIS A 130 9.66 -1.16 -13.89
N LEU A 131 8.79 -0.25 -13.42
CA LEU A 131 8.69 0.09 -12.01
C LEU A 131 8.01 -1.05 -11.25
N GLU A 132 6.87 -1.56 -11.73
CA GLU A 132 6.17 -2.70 -11.14
C GLU A 132 7.10 -3.91 -10.98
N ASP A 133 7.87 -4.28 -12.01
CA ASP A 133 8.83 -5.40 -11.96
C ASP A 133 9.94 -5.20 -10.91
N ARG A 134 10.38 -3.94 -10.69
CA ARG A 134 11.42 -3.61 -9.69
C ARG A 134 10.86 -3.47 -8.28
N LEU A 135 9.63 -3.00 -8.16
CA LEU A 135 8.99 -2.65 -6.90
C LEU A 135 8.26 -3.84 -6.27
N ARG A 136 7.75 -4.76 -7.08
CA ARG A 136 7.15 -6.00 -6.60
C ARG A 136 8.27 -6.95 -6.17
N PRO A 137 8.35 -7.31 -4.88
CA PRO A 137 9.35 -8.25 -4.43
C PRO A 137 9.06 -9.62 -5.06
N PRO A 138 10.11 -10.40 -5.39
CA PRO A 138 9.94 -11.73 -5.97
C PRO A 138 9.46 -12.72 -4.91
N LEU A 139 8.17 -12.69 -4.58
CA LEU A 139 7.51 -13.68 -3.74
C LEU A 139 6.99 -14.81 -4.63
N ASN A 140 7.85 -15.79 -4.86
CA ASN A 140 7.50 -17.00 -5.61
C ASN A 140 7.51 -18.24 -4.69
N GLU A 141 6.93 -19.33 -5.19
CA GLU A 141 6.83 -20.61 -4.49
C GLU A 141 8.19 -21.09 -3.96
N THR A 142 9.27 -20.91 -4.72
CA THR A 142 10.61 -21.36 -4.31
C THR A 142 11.10 -20.63 -3.06
N VAL A 143 10.86 -19.32 -2.98
CA VAL A 143 11.25 -18.50 -1.82
C VAL A 143 10.40 -18.85 -0.60
N LEU A 144 9.08 -19.00 -0.79
CA LEU A 144 8.16 -19.42 0.27
C LEU A 144 8.53 -20.80 0.81
N LYS A 145 8.77 -21.77 -0.07
CA LYS A 145 9.18 -23.14 0.28
C LYS A 145 10.50 -23.16 1.04
N ARG A 146 11.49 -22.36 0.63
CA ARG A 146 12.77 -22.24 1.33
C ARG A 146 12.58 -21.71 2.75
N PHE A 147 11.72 -20.72 2.94
CA PHE A 147 11.52 -20.12 4.26
C PHE A 147 10.63 -20.99 5.17
N ALA A 148 9.47 -21.44 4.68
CA ALA A 148 8.54 -22.28 5.42
C ALA A 148 9.10 -23.68 5.71
N GLY A 149 9.85 -24.26 4.77
CA GLY A 149 10.37 -25.63 4.86
C GLY A 149 9.25 -26.68 4.91
N GLY A 150 9.53 -27.82 5.54
CA GLY A 150 8.55 -28.91 5.76
C GLY A 150 7.74 -28.75 7.04
N ILE A 151 7.53 -27.50 7.48
CA ILE A 151 6.83 -27.20 8.73
C ILE A 151 5.33 -27.35 8.53
N GLU A 152 4.70 -27.94 9.53
CA GLU A 152 3.25 -28.01 9.68
C GLU A 152 2.85 -27.17 10.90
N PHE A 153 1.63 -26.68 10.90
CA PHE A 153 1.07 -26.00 12.07
C PHE A 153 -0.30 -26.61 12.42
N GLN A 154 -0.66 -26.51 13.69
CA GLN A 154 -1.92 -27.05 14.19
C GLN A 154 -3.12 -26.19 13.76
N GLU A 155 -4.09 -26.81 13.12
CA GLU A 155 -5.37 -26.25 12.72
C GLU A 155 -6.50 -27.14 13.27
N GLY A 156 -7.09 -26.72 14.39
CA GLY A 156 -8.02 -27.55 15.13
C GLY A 156 -7.35 -28.82 15.66
N GLN A 157 -7.78 -29.98 15.15
CA GLN A 157 -7.23 -31.31 15.50
C GLN A 157 -6.25 -31.86 14.46
N HIS A 158 -5.99 -31.11 13.38
CA HIS A 158 -5.19 -31.56 12.26
C HIS A 158 -3.93 -30.72 12.09
N ALA A 159 -2.84 -31.35 11.67
CA ALA A 159 -1.65 -30.65 11.21
C ALA A 159 -1.79 -30.37 9.71
N ILE A 160 -1.55 -29.13 9.30
CA ILE A 160 -1.55 -28.71 7.90
C ILE A 160 -0.19 -28.11 7.54
N SER A 161 0.26 -28.36 6.30
CA SER A 161 1.47 -27.77 5.76
C SER A 161 1.38 -26.23 5.76
N LEU A 162 2.37 -25.58 6.36
CA LEU A 162 2.47 -24.13 6.36
C LEU A 162 2.54 -23.58 4.93
N LEU A 163 3.34 -24.20 4.06
CA LEU A 163 3.46 -23.78 2.66
C LEU A 163 2.11 -23.81 1.94
N LYS A 164 1.40 -24.93 2.05
CA LYS A 164 0.07 -25.08 1.42
C LYS A 164 -0.91 -24.02 1.91
N ARG A 165 -0.92 -23.72 3.22
CA ARG A 165 -1.81 -22.70 3.78
C ARG A 165 -1.46 -21.29 3.30
N LEU A 166 -0.18 -21.01 3.10
CA LEU A 166 0.29 -19.73 2.57
C LEU A 166 -0.13 -19.55 1.11
N GLU A 167 0.07 -20.58 0.29
CA GLU A 167 -0.36 -20.60 -1.12
C GLU A 167 -1.88 -20.42 -1.22
N GLN A 168 -2.65 -21.15 -0.41
CA GLN A 168 -4.10 -21.00 -0.34
C GLN A 168 -4.52 -19.58 0.01
N GLY A 169 -3.84 -18.92 0.95
CA GLY A 169 -4.13 -17.55 1.37
C GLY A 169 -3.53 -16.48 0.44
N MET A 170 -2.89 -16.85 -0.66
CA MET A 170 -2.29 -15.94 -1.66
C MET A 170 -2.72 -16.29 -3.09
N ASP A 171 -3.91 -16.87 -3.24
CA ASP A 171 -4.39 -17.43 -4.51
C ASP A 171 -4.80 -16.34 -5.53
N LEU A 172 -5.16 -15.14 -5.06
CA LEU A 172 -5.59 -14.03 -5.91
C LEU A 172 -4.43 -13.13 -6.33
N TYR A 173 -4.18 -13.09 -7.65
CA TYR A 173 -3.18 -12.22 -8.27
C TYR A 173 -3.83 -11.05 -9.03
N PRO A 174 -3.16 -9.88 -9.12
CA PRO A 174 -1.92 -9.51 -8.44
C PRO A 174 -2.07 -9.40 -6.92
N LEU A 175 -1.04 -9.84 -6.17
CA LEU A 175 -1.03 -9.70 -4.71
C LEU A 175 -0.89 -8.21 -4.31
N PRO A 176 -1.77 -7.71 -3.43
CA PRO A 176 -1.58 -6.44 -2.75
C PRO A 176 -0.26 -6.38 -1.98
N GLN A 177 0.33 -5.19 -1.95
CA GLN A 177 1.61 -4.97 -1.31
C GLN A 177 1.77 -3.54 -0.81
N MET A 178 2.68 -3.35 0.14
CA MET A 178 3.13 -2.03 0.55
C MET A 178 4.58 -2.03 1.02
N ALA A 179 5.36 -1.10 0.45
CA ALA A 179 6.70 -0.80 0.89
C ALA A 179 6.70 -0.07 2.24
N LEU A 180 7.63 -0.47 3.09
CA LEU A 180 7.81 0.05 4.45
C LEU A 180 9.04 0.96 4.51
N PRO A 181 9.08 1.93 5.45
CA PRO A 181 10.23 2.84 5.60
C PRO A 181 11.55 2.13 5.90
N ASN A 182 11.49 0.97 6.54
CA ASN A 182 12.66 0.12 6.82
C ASN A 182 13.21 -0.62 5.57
N GLY A 183 12.58 -0.42 4.42
CA GLY A 183 12.95 -1.04 3.15
C GLY A 183 12.30 -2.40 2.88
N ASN A 184 11.60 -2.99 3.84
CA ASN A 184 10.84 -4.20 3.60
C ASN A 184 9.56 -3.91 2.82
N VAL A 185 8.92 -4.96 2.30
CA VAL A 185 7.62 -4.92 1.66
C VAL A 185 6.73 -5.92 2.37
N LEU A 186 5.54 -5.47 2.79
CA LEU A 186 4.47 -6.34 3.28
C LEU A 186 3.60 -6.71 2.08
N VAL A 187 3.48 -8.00 1.80
CA VAL A 187 2.64 -8.58 0.74
C VAL A 187 1.56 -9.42 1.39
N TRP A 188 0.34 -9.38 0.88
CA TRP A 188 -0.74 -10.22 1.38
C TRP A 188 -1.65 -10.69 0.25
N GLY A 189 -2.51 -11.65 0.56
CA GLY A 189 -3.52 -12.13 -0.37
C GLY A 189 -4.70 -12.75 0.35
N PHE A 190 -5.59 -13.32 -0.45
CA PHE A 190 -6.79 -14.00 -0.01
C PHE A 190 -6.92 -15.34 -0.73
N GLN A 191 -7.62 -16.28 -0.09
CA GLN A 191 -8.11 -17.47 -0.77
C GLN A 191 -9.25 -17.10 -1.72
N SER A 192 -9.20 -17.68 -2.93
CA SER A 192 -10.31 -17.56 -3.87
C SER A 192 -11.61 -18.07 -3.25
N HIS A 193 -12.69 -17.30 -3.41
CA HIS A 193 -14.02 -17.55 -2.84
C HIS A 193 -14.11 -17.58 -1.29
N ASN A 194 -13.03 -17.27 -0.57
CA ASN A 194 -13.04 -17.22 0.90
C ASN A 194 -12.07 -16.17 1.46
N ALA A 195 -12.53 -14.91 1.51
CA ALA A 195 -11.71 -13.79 1.99
C ALA A 195 -11.35 -13.85 3.48
N GLN A 196 -11.95 -14.75 4.27
CA GLN A 196 -11.55 -14.94 5.67
C GLN A 196 -10.20 -15.62 5.80
N VAL A 197 -9.81 -16.42 4.79
CA VAL A 197 -8.53 -17.11 4.71
C VAL A 197 -7.55 -16.22 3.97
N GLN A 198 -6.65 -15.61 4.72
CA GLN A 198 -5.61 -14.72 4.22
C GLN A 198 -4.22 -15.26 4.55
N SER A 199 -3.24 -14.79 3.81
CA SER A 199 -1.83 -14.99 4.13
C SER A 199 -1.05 -13.72 3.84
N LEU A 200 0.01 -13.50 4.61
CA LEU A 200 0.92 -12.38 4.42
C LEU A 200 2.37 -12.84 4.45
N ALA A 201 3.24 -12.04 3.84
CA ALA A 201 4.68 -12.20 3.91
C ALA A 201 5.31 -10.82 4.07
N VAL A 202 6.40 -10.77 4.81
CA VAL A 202 7.31 -9.62 4.80
C VAL A 202 8.59 -10.05 4.14
N VAL A 203 9.00 -9.31 3.11
CA VAL A 203 10.19 -9.57 2.31
C VAL A 203 11.07 -8.32 2.31
N ASN A 204 12.38 -8.50 2.36
CA ASN A 204 13.31 -7.39 2.19
C ASN A 204 13.49 -7.04 0.70
N ARG A 205 14.22 -5.96 0.41
CA ARG A 205 14.48 -5.51 -0.98
C ARG A 205 15.23 -6.54 -1.83
N GLN A 206 15.96 -7.46 -1.21
CA GLN A 206 16.67 -8.54 -1.89
C GLN A 206 15.76 -9.74 -2.19
N GLY A 207 14.47 -9.67 -1.84
CA GLY A 207 13.51 -10.75 -2.04
C GLY A 207 13.61 -11.86 -1.00
N ALA A 208 14.36 -11.67 0.09
CA ALA A 208 14.43 -12.63 1.17
C ALA A 208 13.26 -12.44 2.14
N VAL A 209 12.48 -13.50 2.34
CA VAL A 209 11.41 -13.56 3.34
C VAL A 209 12.02 -13.36 4.74
N GLN A 210 11.43 -12.44 5.49
CA GLN A 210 11.73 -12.14 6.90
C GLN A 210 10.69 -12.79 7.82
N LEU A 211 9.44 -12.85 7.37
CA LEU A 211 8.29 -13.32 8.13
C LEU A 211 7.21 -13.86 7.20
N LEU A 212 6.52 -14.91 7.61
CA LEU A 212 5.29 -15.41 6.99
C LEU A 212 4.13 -15.32 7.97
N GLY A 213 2.91 -15.14 7.46
CA GLY A 213 1.72 -15.03 8.28
C GLY A 213 0.55 -15.80 7.71
N VAL A 214 -0.14 -16.53 8.58
CA VAL A 214 -1.43 -17.18 8.32
C VAL A 214 -2.49 -16.44 9.10
N VAL A 215 -3.57 -16.06 8.42
CA VAL A 215 -4.60 -15.19 8.99
C VAL A 215 -5.98 -15.74 8.66
N ASP A 216 -6.81 -15.90 9.69
CA ASP A 216 -8.16 -16.46 9.58
C ASP A 216 -9.16 -15.60 10.35
N GLY A 217 -10.36 -15.44 9.81
CA GLY A 217 -11.55 -15.00 10.56
C GLY A 217 -11.55 -13.56 11.07
N ILE A 218 -10.65 -12.71 10.55
CA ILE A 218 -10.59 -11.28 10.93
C ILE A 218 -11.15 -10.35 9.85
N TYR A 219 -11.29 -10.80 8.60
CA TYR A 219 -11.64 -9.91 7.49
C TYR A 219 -13.07 -9.40 7.66
N LEU A 220 -13.27 -8.09 7.58
CA LEU A 220 -14.59 -7.46 7.82
C LEU A 220 -15.22 -7.89 9.16
N ALA A 221 -14.42 -8.20 10.19
CA ALA A 221 -14.93 -8.48 11.53
C ALA A 221 -15.56 -7.24 12.20
N TRP A 222 -15.25 -6.03 11.70
CA TRP A 222 -15.85 -4.77 12.15
C TRP A 222 -16.02 -3.76 11.01
N PRO A 223 -16.88 -4.03 10.01
CA PRO A 223 -17.10 -3.16 8.87
C PRO A 223 -17.98 -1.96 9.23
N SER A 224 -18.03 -0.97 8.34
CA SER A 224 -18.91 0.20 8.48
C SER A 224 -20.36 -0.22 8.79
N GLY A 225 -20.96 0.39 9.81
CA GLY A 225 -22.30 0.05 10.27
C GLY A 225 -22.36 -0.94 11.44
N LYS A 226 -21.29 -1.69 11.74
CA LYS A 226 -21.21 -2.47 12.99
C LYS A 226 -20.70 -1.59 14.14
N THR A 227 -21.39 -1.71 15.28
CA THR A 227 -21.03 -1.04 16.55
C THR A 227 -20.03 -1.83 17.39
N GLN A 228 -19.90 -3.13 17.16
CA GLN A 228 -19.00 -4.02 17.92
C GLN A 228 -18.11 -4.85 16.99
N TRP A 229 -16.85 -5.02 17.40
CA TRP A 229 -15.92 -5.96 16.80
C TRP A 229 -16.32 -7.39 17.17
N GLN A 230 -16.55 -8.23 16.16
CA GLN A 230 -17.02 -9.60 16.31
C GLN A 230 -16.19 -10.51 15.38
N PRO A 231 -14.97 -10.92 15.81
CA PRO A 231 -14.16 -11.86 15.04
C PRO A 231 -14.81 -13.25 15.03
N GLU A 232 -14.43 -14.09 14.08
CA GLU A 232 -14.81 -15.51 14.09
C GLU A 232 -14.23 -16.22 15.32
N LYS A 233 -14.84 -17.33 15.73
CA LYS A 233 -14.47 -18.06 16.97
C LYS A 233 -13.01 -18.53 16.95
N ASP A 234 -12.51 -18.85 15.77
CA ASP A 234 -11.17 -19.34 15.48
C ASP A 234 -10.27 -18.29 14.81
N ALA A 235 -10.67 -17.00 14.89
CA ALA A 235 -9.90 -15.91 14.35
C ALA A 235 -8.49 -15.87 14.94
N ARG A 236 -7.49 -15.75 14.05
CA ARG A 236 -6.08 -15.77 14.43
C ARG A 236 -5.20 -15.06 13.43
N ILE A 237 -4.06 -14.59 13.91
CA ILE A 237 -2.95 -14.08 13.12
C ILE A 237 -1.70 -14.79 13.61
N ALA A 238 -1.33 -15.88 12.93
CA ALA A 238 -0.15 -16.69 13.26
C ALA A 238 1.05 -16.21 12.42
N LEU A 239 2.04 -15.62 13.08
CA LEU A 239 3.29 -15.14 12.46
C LEU A 239 4.39 -16.19 12.63
N PHE A 240 5.13 -16.48 11.57
CA PHE A 240 6.20 -17.47 11.56
C PHE A 240 7.52 -16.78 11.19
N ILE A 241 8.49 -16.88 12.10
CA ILE A 241 9.76 -16.15 12.00
C ILE A 241 10.95 -17.07 12.27
N ARG A 242 12.12 -16.71 11.74
CA ARG A 242 13.40 -17.35 12.09
C ARG A 242 14.23 -16.51 13.04
N ASP A 243 14.03 -15.19 13.03
CA ASP A 243 14.71 -14.24 13.91
C ASP A 243 13.65 -13.37 14.58
N SER A 244 13.65 -13.32 15.91
CA SER A 244 12.71 -12.49 16.68
C SER A 244 12.91 -10.99 16.49
N SER A 245 14.11 -10.57 16.06
CA SER A 245 14.42 -9.16 15.82
C SER A 245 13.52 -8.53 14.74
N VAL A 246 13.03 -9.34 13.78
CA VAL A 246 12.17 -8.88 12.68
C VAL A 246 10.80 -8.41 13.17
N LEU A 247 10.36 -8.87 14.36
CA LEU A 247 9.08 -8.44 14.93
C LEU A 247 9.12 -6.96 15.30
N ASN A 248 10.22 -6.47 15.90
CA ASN A 248 10.37 -5.05 16.24
C ASN A 248 10.21 -4.14 15.01
N GLN A 249 10.72 -4.60 13.87
CA GLN A 249 10.77 -3.81 12.64
C GLN A 249 9.44 -3.82 11.88
N ASN A 250 8.66 -4.90 11.97
CA ASN A 250 7.53 -5.13 11.07
C ASN A 250 6.17 -5.24 11.78
N LEU A 251 6.15 -5.49 13.10
CA LEU A 251 4.91 -5.62 13.85
C LEU A 251 4.02 -4.37 13.82
N PRO A 252 4.54 -3.11 13.84
CA PRO A 252 3.70 -1.92 13.64
C PRO A 252 2.88 -1.99 12.34
N ALA A 253 3.53 -2.36 11.23
CA ALA A 253 2.88 -2.48 9.94
C ALA A 253 1.88 -3.65 9.91
N ILE A 254 2.21 -4.79 10.53
CA ILE A 254 1.31 -5.95 10.62
C ILE A 254 0.06 -5.63 11.45
N ARG A 255 0.20 -4.89 12.57
CA ARG A 255 -0.95 -4.45 13.38
C ARG A 255 -1.85 -3.50 12.60
N ALA A 256 -1.27 -2.53 11.90
CA ALA A 256 -2.01 -1.60 11.05
C ALA A 256 -2.70 -2.31 9.88
N TRP A 257 -2.03 -3.27 9.25
CA TRP A 257 -2.60 -4.14 8.22
C TRP A 257 -3.78 -4.94 8.77
N ALA A 258 -3.64 -5.55 9.95
CA ALA A 258 -4.69 -6.36 10.54
C ALA A 258 -5.90 -5.50 10.97
N ALA A 259 -5.67 -4.29 11.47
CA ALA A 259 -6.72 -3.31 11.71
C ALA A 259 -7.43 -2.92 10.41
N ALA A 260 -6.69 -2.74 9.31
CA ALA A 260 -7.28 -2.50 7.99
C ALA A 260 -8.10 -3.70 7.50
N ALA A 261 -7.62 -4.95 7.71
CA ALA A 261 -8.35 -6.17 7.36
C ALA A 261 -9.68 -6.29 8.13
N VAL A 262 -9.66 -6.00 9.43
CA VAL A 262 -10.86 -5.95 10.30
C VAL A 262 -11.89 -4.95 9.77
N LEU A 263 -11.40 -3.84 9.20
CA LEU A 263 -12.23 -2.80 8.63
C LEU A 263 -12.61 -3.04 7.15
N GLY A 264 -11.99 -4.02 6.48
CA GLY A 264 -12.26 -4.35 5.08
C GLY A 264 -11.37 -3.69 4.03
N PHE A 265 -10.26 -3.06 4.43
CA PHE A 265 -9.32 -2.34 3.55
C PHE A 265 -9.92 -1.15 2.78
N ASN A 266 -11.10 -0.66 3.13
CA ASN A 266 -11.81 0.37 2.35
C ASN A 266 -12.08 1.67 3.13
N GLN A 267 -11.38 1.89 4.25
CA GLN A 267 -11.61 3.05 5.13
C GLN A 267 -10.63 4.20 4.87
N ASP A 268 -11.16 5.42 4.85
CA ASP A 268 -10.40 6.64 4.61
C ASP A 268 -9.68 7.12 5.89
N CYS A 269 -8.52 6.51 6.17
CA CYS A 269 -7.70 6.77 7.38
C CYS A 269 -6.47 7.66 7.13
N PRO A 270 -6.55 8.59 6.16
CA PRO A 270 -6.69 9.97 6.59
C PRO A 270 -7.89 10.68 5.93
N GLY A 271 -8.99 10.76 6.67
CA GLY A 271 -10.18 11.47 6.21
C GLY A 271 -11.39 11.17 7.09
N LYS A 272 -12.53 10.88 6.47
CA LYS A 272 -13.81 10.75 7.18
C LYS A 272 -13.83 9.59 8.20
N ASP A 273 -12.99 8.58 8.04
CA ASP A 273 -13.00 7.36 8.87
C ASP A 273 -11.89 7.36 9.95
N GLN A 274 -11.17 8.47 10.13
CA GLN A 274 -9.99 8.57 11.02
C GLN A 274 -10.24 8.02 12.43
N ALA A 275 -11.34 8.39 13.09
CA ALA A 275 -11.65 7.93 14.45
C ALA A 275 -11.86 6.41 14.52
N ARG A 276 -12.50 5.83 13.49
CA ARG A 276 -12.72 4.39 13.39
C ARG A 276 -11.40 3.65 13.23
N CYS A 277 -10.52 4.15 12.38
CA CYS A 277 -9.19 3.58 12.18
C CYS A 277 -8.33 3.65 13.45
N GLN A 278 -8.35 4.78 14.17
CA GLN A 278 -7.67 4.92 15.47
C GLN A 278 -8.21 3.95 16.53
N THR A 279 -9.50 3.61 16.46
CA THR A 279 -10.11 2.63 17.36
C THR A 279 -9.69 1.21 16.98
N ALA A 280 -9.68 0.90 15.68
CA ALA A 280 -9.31 -0.42 15.17
C ALA A 280 -7.87 -0.82 15.51
N ILE A 281 -6.93 0.14 15.50
CA ILE A 281 -5.53 -0.10 15.90
C ILE A 281 -5.41 -0.57 17.36
N LYS A 282 -6.33 -0.14 18.23
CA LYS A 282 -6.32 -0.48 19.66
C LYS A 282 -7.04 -1.79 19.99
N LEU A 283 -7.59 -2.48 18.98
CA LEU A 283 -8.23 -3.77 19.19
C LEU A 283 -7.20 -4.81 19.63
N SER A 284 -7.59 -5.67 20.58
CA SER A 284 -6.78 -6.81 21.01
C SER A 284 -6.81 -7.92 19.97
N LEU A 285 -6.09 -7.73 18.87
CA LEU A 285 -6.05 -8.68 17.76
C LEU A 285 -5.36 -9.99 18.18
N PRO A 286 -5.82 -11.16 17.69
CA PRO A 286 -5.31 -12.47 18.08
C PRO A 286 -3.97 -12.80 17.39
N ILE A 287 -2.95 -11.97 17.61
CA ILE A 287 -1.62 -12.13 17.04
C ILE A 287 -0.76 -13.03 17.93
N GLN A 288 -0.22 -14.08 17.34
CA GLN A 288 0.76 -14.96 17.98
C GLN A 288 1.93 -15.17 17.03
N ALA A 289 3.15 -15.02 17.52
CA ALA A 289 4.36 -15.34 16.76
C ALA A 289 4.94 -16.70 17.19
N TYR A 290 5.50 -17.42 16.22
CA TYR A 290 6.13 -18.72 16.40
C TYR A 290 7.53 -18.74 15.77
N SER A 291 8.48 -19.32 16.48
CA SER A 291 9.83 -19.53 15.95
C SER A 291 9.89 -20.81 15.11
N LEU A 292 10.27 -20.67 13.84
CA LEU A 292 10.55 -21.79 12.94
C LEU A 292 11.83 -22.56 13.33
N ASN A 293 12.64 -22.02 14.25
CA ASN A 293 13.83 -22.72 14.78
C ASN A 293 13.50 -23.60 15.99
N CYS A 294 12.26 -23.53 16.50
CA CYS A 294 11.79 -24.36 17.59
C CYS A 294 11.69 -25.84 17.14
N LYS A 295 12.36 -26.74 17.87
CA LYS A 295 12.20 -28.19 17.66
C LYS A 295 10.93 -28.66 18.36
N ALA A 296 9.85 -28.82 17.61
CA ALA A 296 8.62 -29.40 18.14
C ALA A 296 8.75 -30.89 18.47
N THR A 297 7.80 -31.44 19.23
CA THR A 297 7.78 -32.82 19.75
C THR A 297 7.95 -33.91 18.67
N ASN A 298 7.52 -33.64 17.42
CA ASN A 298 7.67 -34.52 16.25
C ASN A 298 8.58 -33.92 15.16
N GLY A 299 9.36 -32.88 15.48
CA GLY A 299 10.30 -32.19 14.58
C GLY A 299 9.69 -31.32 13.47
N LYS A 300 8.40 -31.46 13.16
CA LYS A 300 7.73 -30.75 12.04
C LYS A 300 6.54 -29.87 12.43
N VAL A 301 5.85 -30.16 13.52
CA VAL A 301 4.57 -29.52 13.88
C VAL A 301 4.77 -28.38 14.87
N ILE A 302 4.67 -27.13 14.44
CA ILE A 302 4.71 -25.97 15.34
C ILE A 302 3.45 -25.92 16.21
N ASN A 303 3.66 -25.71 17.51
CA ASN A 303 2.62 -25.62 18.53
C ASN A 303 2.91 -24.46 19.51
N GLN A 304 2.08 -24.32 20.54
CA GLN A 304 2.17 -23.23 21.52
C GLN A 304 3.51 -23.16 22.28
N ARG A 305 4.28 -24.25 22.38
CA ARG A 305 5.61 -24.22 22.99
C ARG A 305 6.64 -23.48 22.14
N CYS A 306 6.36 -23.31 20.85
CA CYS A 306 7.18 -22.57 19.92
C CYS A 306 6.77 -21.10 19.82
N ALA A 307 5.77 -20.68 20.60
CA ALA A 307 5.36 -19.30 20.68
C ALA A 307 6.50 -18.43 21.21
N VAL A 308 6.68 -17.26 20.60
CA VAL A 308 7.61 -16.24 21.07
C VAL A 308 6.81 -14.99 21.48
N PRO A 309 7.26 -14.25 22.51
CA PRO A 309 6.59 -13.04 22.95
C PRO A 309 6.61 -11.99 21.84
N LEU A 310 5.50 -11.27 21.70
CA LEU A 310 5.45 -10.10 20.84
C LEU A 310 6.13 -8.92 21.55
N PRO A 311 7.04 -8.19 20.89
CA PRO A 311 7.59 -6.98 21.47
C PRO A 311 6.53 -5.89 21.60
N GLU A 312 6.74 -4.98 22.55
CA GLU A 312 6.02 -3.71 22.59
C GLU A 312 6.52 -2.83 21.44
N VAL A 313 5.60 -2.38 20.61
CA VAL A 313 5.90 -1.55 19.44
C VAL A 313 4.93 -0.39 19.36
N PRO A 314 5.35 0.77 18.81
CA PRO A 314 4.46 1.92 18.68
C PRO A 314 3.36 1.67 17.65
N ASP A 315 2.18 2.21 17.95
CA ASP A 315 1.03 2.21 17.04
C ASP A 315 1.07 3.45 16.12
N ASN A 316 2.16 3.60 15.37
CA ASN A 316 2.44 4.79 14.56
C ASN A 316 2.20 4.60 13.05
N VAL A 317 1.73 3.42 12.64
CA VAL A 317 1.39 3.11 11.24
C VAL A 317 -0.13 3.20 11.07
N SER A 318 -0.60 4.01 10.13
CA SER A 318 -2.05 4.14 9.87
C SER A 318 -2.58 2.92 9.09
N PRO A 319 -3.75 2.36 9.46
CA PRO A 319 -4.45 1.35 8.66
C PRO A 319 -4.79 1.83 7.25
N GLY A 320 -4.97 3.14 7.05
CA GLY A 320 -5.30 3.71 5.73
C GLY A 320 -4.18 3.58 4.71
N LEU A 321 -2.98 3.18 5.14
CA LEU A 321 -1.92 2.83 4.21
C LEU A 321 -2.24 1.54 3.44
N PHE A 322 -3.07 0.66 4.00
CA PHE A 322 -3.47 -0.60 3.38
C PHE A 322 -4.80 -0.50 2.63
N TRP A 323 -5.22 0.73 2.29
CA TRP A 323 -6.45 0.96 1.54
C TRP A 323 -6.40 0.32 0.15
N GLN A 324 -7.49 -0.33 -0.25
CA GLN A 324 -7.66 -1.01 -1.54
C GLN A 324 -8.88 -0.49 -2.29
#